data_AF-A0A453R2L9-F1
#
_entry.id   AF-A0A453R2L9-F1
#
_cell.length_a   1.000
_cell.length_b   1.000
_cell.length_c   1.000
_cell.angle_alpha   90.00
_cell.angle_beta   90.00
_cell.angle_gamma   90.00
#
_symmetry.space_group_name_H-M   'P 1'
#
loop_
_entity.id
_entity.type
_entity.pdbx_description
1 polymer ?
#
loop_
_entity_poly.entity_id
_entity_poly.type
_entity_poly.pdbx_seq_one_letter_code
_entity_poly.pdbx_strand_id
1 'polypeptide(L)'
;DSPRSSQELTEAHEARFSDDVALLQEIWSCPYAMQTMRSYAEDIDGGRSPSVSMLSEVAAARKITIVGGSIPEMVPASGQLFNTCCVVGPDGEIKAKHRKLHLFGIDIPRDITFRESDTFTAGQEPTVVDTDVGRIGIGICHDIRFPELAMLYRSRGMPYKFSP
;
A
#
# COMPACT_ATOMS: atom_id res chain seq x y z
N ASP A 1 -16.94 -19.64 7.46
CA ASP A 1 -18.09 -19.42 6.58
C ASP A 1 -18.80 -18.11 6.83
N SER A 2 -18.28 -17.08 6.17
CA SER A 2 -18.99 -15.95 5.57
C SER A 2 -17.94 -15.30 4.67
N PRO A 3 -18.12 -15.22 3.34
CA PRO A 3 -17.15 -14.57 2.48
C PRO A 3 -17.15 -13.08 2.86
N ARG A 4 -16.00 -12.59 3.31
CA ARG A 4 -15.74 -11.20 3.68
C ARG A 4 -15.84 -10.33 2.43
N SER A 5 -17.08 -10.10 2.02
CA SER A 5 -17.42 -9.48 0.74
C SER A 5 -17.48 -7.96 0.90
N SER A 6 -17.18 -7.29 -0.21
CA SER A 6 -17.20 -5.85 -0.52
C SER A 6 -17.84 -4.77 0.40
N GLN A 7 -18.72 -5.11 1.33
CA GLN A 7 -19.09 -4.26 2.46
C GLN A 7 -17.87 -3.86 3.28
N GLU A 8 -16.93 -4.77 3.58
CA GLU A 8 -15.71 -4.44 4.34
C GLU A 8 -14.79 -3.45 3.61
N LEU A 9 -14.75 -3.46 2.27
CA LEU A 9 -14.04 -2.42 1.50
C LEU A 9 -14.77 -1.08 1.44
N THR A 10 -16.08 -1.11 1.63
CA THR A 10 -16.89 0.12 1.77
C THR A 10 -16.77 0.66 3.19
N GLU A 11 -16.55 -0.21 4.18
CA GLU A 11 -16.26 0.12 5.59
C GLU A 11 -14.78 0.45 5.85
N ALA A 12 -13.86 -0.01 4.98
CA ALA A 12 -12.49 0.49 4.90
C ALA A 12 -12.56 1.97 4.49
N HIS A 13 -12.44 2.83 5.50
CA HIS A 13 -13.15 4.11 5.62
C HIS A 13 -13.05 5.14 4.49
N GLU A 14 -12.25 4.99 3.43
CA GLU A 14 -12.06 6.01 2.40
C GLU A 14 -11.65 5.45 1.03
N ALA A 15 -12.25 4.33 0.60
CA ALA A 15 -11.97 3.81 -0.74
C ALA A 15 -12.56 4.71 -1.85
N ARG A 16 -11.73 5.20 -2.77
CA ARG A 16 -12.21 5.93 -3.97
C ARG A 16 -12.40 4.95 -5.12
N PHE A 17 -13.65 4.78 -5.54
CA PHE A 17 -14.01 3.91 -6.66
C PHE A 17 -14.23 4.69 -7.95
N SER A 18 -13.83 4.06 -9.05
CA SER A 18 -14.38 4.25 -10.39
C SER A 18 -14.78 2.87 -10.93
N ASP A 19 -15.37 2.81 -12.12
CA ASP A 19 -15.90 1.55 -12.67
C ASP A 19 -14.82 0.44 -12.76
N ASP A 20 -13.55 0.81 -12.99
CA ASP A 20 -12.46 -0.14 -13.22
C ASP A 20 -11.35 -0.14 -12.15
N VAL A 21 -11.33 0.82 -11.22
CA VAL A 21 -10.28 0.92 -10.18
C VAL A 21 -10.77 1.41 -8.82
N ALA A 22 -10.23 0.82 -7.76
CA ALA A 22 -10.38 1.25 -6.36
C ALA A 22 -9.03 1.65 -5.74
N LEU A 23 -9.03 2.68 -4.90
CA LEU A 23 -7.85 3.15 -4.15
C LEU A 23 -8.16 3.14 -2.65
N LEU A 24 -7.33 2.49 -1.84
CA LEU A 24 -7.42 2.52 -0.37
C LEU A 24 -6.36 3.42 0.24
N GLN A 25 -6.52 3.82 1.50
CA GLN A 25 -5.59 4.68 2.24
C GLN A 25 -4.32 3.97 2.73
N GLU A 26 -3.34 4.74 3.18
CA GLU A 26 -2.18 4.24 3.94
C GLU A 26 -2.61 3.55 5.25
N ILE A 27 -2.02 2.38 5.55
CA ILE A 27 -2.21 1.59 6.79
C ILE A 27 -3.70 1.48 7.18
N TRP A 28 -4.52 1.02 6.24
CA TRP A 28 -5.98 0.92 6.45
C TRP A 28 -6.38 -0.30 7.30
N SER A 29 -5.50 -1.29 7.45
CA SER A 29 -5.80 -2.55 8.14
C SER A 29 -5.69 -2.47 9.67
N CYS A 30 -5.11 -1.39 10.22
CA CYS A 30 -4.96 -1.21 11.66
C CYS A 30 -4.81 0.27 12.04
N PRO A 31 -4.96 0.65 13.32
CA PRO A 31 -4.65 2.01 13.76
C PRO A 31 -3.21 2.40 13.43
N TYR A 32 -3.00 3.65 13.00
CA TYR A 32 -1.66 4.20 12.75
C TYR A 32 -0.95 4.51 14.08
N ALA A 33 -0.46 3.46 14.75
CA ALA A 33 0.29 3.55 15.99
C ALA A 33 1.52 2.64 15.90
N MET A 34 2.71 3.26 15.88
CA MET A 34 3.99 2.55 15.68
C MET A 34 4.21 1.43 16.70
N GLN A 35 3.76 1.62 17.94
CA GLN A 35 3.94 0.66 19.05
C GLN A 35 3.20 -0.66 18.82
N THR A 36 2.08 -0.63 18.09
CA THR A 36 1.26 -1.82 17.80
C THR A 36 1.51 -2.39 16.41
N MET A 37 2.28 -1.70 15.58
CA MET A 37 2.40 -2.03 14.16
C MET A 37 2.87 -3.48 13.90
N ARG A 38 3.81 -3.97 14.72
CA ARG A 38 4.32 -5.34 14.62
C ARG A 38 3.22 -6.40 14.85
N SER A 39 2.26 -6.17 15.74
CA SER A 39 1.21 -7.17 16.01
C SER A 39 0.15 -7.27 14.91
N TYR A 40 0.04 -6.21 14.10
CA TYR A 40 -0.85 -6.18 12.93
C TYR A 40 -0.11 -6.54 11.63
N ALA A 41 1.20 -6.73 11.67
CA ALA A 41 1.99 -6.97 10.47
C ALA A 41 1.73 -8.35 9.85
N GLU A 42 1.56 -8.36 8.54
CA GLU A 42 1.17 -9.55 7.78
C GLU A 42 2.33 -10.05 6.88
N ASP A 43 2.46 -11.37 6.72
CA ASP A 43 3.43 -11.96 5.79
C ASP A 43 2.80 -12.15 4.42
N ILE A 44 3.01 -11.16 3.55
CA ILE A 44 2.46 -11.13 2.19
C ILE A 44 3.08 -12.24 1.33
N ASP A 45 4.41 -12.38 1.33
CA ASP A 45 5.11 -13.34 0.46
C ASP A 45 4.89 -14.79 0.89
N GLY A 46 4.68 -15.04 2.18
CA GLY A 46 4.32 -16.34 2.71
C GLY A 46 2.82 -16.67 2.64
N GLY A 47 2.01 -15.84 1.97
CA GLY A 47 0.57 -16.05 1.78
C GLY A 47 -0.26 -15.95 3.08
N ARG A 48 0.30 -15.35 4.14
CA ARG A 48 -0.36 -15.17 5.44
C ARG A 48 -0.73 -13.70 5.63
N SER A 49 -1.53 -13.20 4.70
CA SER A 49 -2.03 -11.82 4.69
C SER A 49 -3.54 -11.78 4.46
N PRO A 50 -4.36 -11.81 5.53
CA PRO A 50 -5.81 -11.66 5.42
C PRO A 50 -6.23 -10.40 4.67
N SER A 51 -5.48 -9.31 4.82
CA SER A 51 -5.75 -8.06 4.12
C SER A 51 -5.59 -8.23 2.61
N VAL A 52 -4.47 -8.80 2.15
CA VAL A 52 -4.23 -9.02 0.71
C VAL A 52 -5.16 -10.10 0.14
N SER A 53 -5.49 -11.15 0.91
CA SER A 53 -6.51 -12.13 0.51
C SER A 53 -7.87 -11.48 0.28
N MET A 54 -8.30 -10.58 1.17
CA MET A 54 -9.55 -9.83 0.98
C MET A 54 -9.49 -8.95 -0.28
N LEU A 55 -8.38 -8.23 -0.53
CA LEU A 55 -8.20 -7.44 -1.75
C LEU A 55 -8.28 -8.32 -3.01
N SER A 56 -7.64 -9.49 -3.00
CA SER A 56 -7.67 -10.49 -4.07
C SER A 56 -9.10 -10.95 -4.39
N GLU A 57 -9.85 -11.37 -3.36
CA GLU A 57 -11.23 -11.83 -3.50
C GLU A 57 -12.13 -10.74 -4.09
N VAL A 58 -12.03 -9.50 -3.59
CA VAL A 58 -12.89 -8.43 -4.08
C VAL A 58 -12.49 -7.95 -5.48
N ALA A 59 -11.20 -7.85 -5.79
CA ALA A 59 -10.74 -7.50 -7.13
C ALA A 59 -11.26 -8.51 -8.17
N ALA A 60 -11.14 -9.81 -7.86
CA ALA A 60 -11.62 -10.89 -8.72
C ALA A 60 -13.15 -10.91 -8.87
N ALA A 61 -13.89 -10.66 -7.79
CA ALA A 61 -15.35 -10.65 -7.79
C ALA A 61 -15.94 -9.45 -8.55
N ARG A 62 -15.30 -8.28 -8.42
CA ARG A 62 -15.76 -7.03 -9.05
C ARG A 62 -15.14 -6.76 -10.41
N LYS A 63 -14.12 -7.53 -10.82
CA LYS A 63 -13.37 -7.33 -12.07
C LYS A 63 -12.75 -5.94 -12.18
N ILE A 64 -12.17 -5.47 -11.07
CA ILE A 64 -11.51 -4.17 -10.98
C ILE A 64 -10.03 -4.31 -10.59
N THR A 65 -9.25 -3.29 -10.89
CA THR A 65 -7.92 -3.12 -10.30
C THR A 65 -8.05 -2.48 -8.91
N ILE A 66 -7.31 -2.95 -7.92
CA ILE A 66 -7.26 -2.31 -6.59
C ILE A 66 -5.82 -1.84 -6.30
N VAL A 67 -5.65 -0.55 -6.07
CA VAL A 67 -4.44 -0.01 -5.42
C VAL A 67 -4.69 -0.05 -3.92
N GLY A 68 -4.12 -1.07 -3.28
CA GLY A 68 -4.44 -1.47 -1.91
C GLY A 68 -3.94 -0.56 -0.81
N GLY A 69 -3.73 0.73 -1.07
CA GLY A 69 -3.25 1.70 -0.09
C GLY A 69 -1.96 1.22 0.55
N SER A 70 -1.94 0.98 1.85
CA SER A 70 -0.90 0.13 2.42
C SER A 70 -1.32 -0.64 3.68
N ILE A 71 -0.52 -1.65 4.01
CA ILE A 71 -0.59 -2.42 5.26
C ILE A 71 0.83 -2.60 5.83
N PRO A 72 0.97 -2.87 7.15
CA PRO A 72 2.24 -3.32 7.70
C PRO A 72 2.59 -4.72 7.18
N GLU A 73 3.67 -4.83 6.42
CA GLU A 73 4.25 -6.10 5.97
C GLU A 73 5.33 -6.54 6.95
N MET A 74 5.36 -7.83 7.30
CA MET A 74 6.45 -8.47 8.02
C MET A 74 7.22 -9.40 7.08
N VAL A 75 8.55 -9.31 7.10
CA VAL A 75 9.43 -10.31 6.46
C VAL A 75 9.98 -11.25 7.54
N PRO A 76 9.49 -12.50 7.66
CA PRO A 76 9.87 -13.37 8.78
C PRO A 76 11.36 -13.68 8.86
N ALA A 77 12.03 -13.77 7.70
CA ALA A 77 13.45 -14.11 7.62
C ALA A 77 14.37 -13.04 8.25
N SER A 78 14.00 -11.76 8.16
CA SER A 78 14.78 -10.66 8.73
C SER A 78 14.12 -10.00 9.94
N GLY A 79 12.83 -10.27 10.20
CA GLY A 79 12.02 -9.60 11.21
C GLY A 79 11.72 -8.13 10.90
N GLN A 80 12.05 -7.67 9.69
CA GLN A 80 11.84 -6.29 9.24
C GLN A 80 10.37 -6.06 8.92
N LEU A 81 9.91 -4.85 9.25
CA LEU A 81 8.60 -4.36 8.89
C LEU A 81 8.70 -3.39 7.72
N PHE A 82 7.71 -3.38 6.84
CA PHE A 82 7.58 -2.41 5.76
C PHE A 82 6.17 -1.83 5.69
N ASN A 83 6.06 -0.58 5.25
CA ASN A 83 4.79 0.04 4.90
C ASN A 83 4.54 -0.26 3.40
N THR A 84 3.61 -1.17 3.11
CA THR A 84 3.56 -1.85 1.82
C THR A 84 2.22 -1.73 1.14
N CYS A 85 2.25 -1.23 -0.10
CA CYS A 85 1.12 -1.20 -1.04
C CYS A 85 1.16 -2.41 -1.96
N CYS A 86 0.07 -3.17 -2.05
CA CYS A 86 -0.14 -4.16 -3.10
C CYS A 86 -1.10 -3.62 -4.16
N VAL A 87 -0.75 -3.79 -5.43
CA VAL A 87 -1.68 -3.59 -6.55
C VAL A 87 -2.21 -4.95 -6.97
N VAL A 88 -3.53 -5.11 -6.93
CA VAL A 88 -4.22 -6.36 -7.23
C VAL A 88 -5.04 -6.18 -8.49
N GLY A 89 -4.93 -7.11 -9.44
CA GLY A 89 -5.63 -7.06 -10.72
C GLY A 89 -7.04 -7.67 -10.67
N PRO A 90 -7.82 -7.54 -11.76
CA PRO A 90 -9.20 -8.06 -11.85
C PRO A 90 -9.29 -9.59 -11.90
N ASP A 91 -8.14 -10.27 -12.00
CA ASP A 91 -8.01 -11.72 -11.82
C ASP A 91 -7.75 -12.13 -10.36
N GLY A 92 -7.59 -11.17 -9.45
CA GLY A 92 -7.26 -11.39 -8.04
C GLY A 92 -5.76 -11.53 -7.77
N GLU A 93 -4.91 -11.45 -8.80
CA GLU A 93 -3.46 -11.63 -8.63
C GLU A 93 -2.77 -10.34 -8.22
N ILE A 94 -1.74 -10.44 -7.39
CA ILE A 94 -0.86 -9.31 -7.06
C ILE A 94 -0.04 -8.96 -8.30
N LYS A 95 -0.28 -7.78 -8.87
CA LYS A 95 0.45 -7.25 -10.04
C LYS A 95 1.73 -6.53 -9.65
N ALA A 96 1.74 -5.92 -8.47
CA ALA A 96 2.93 -5.27 -7.92
C ALA A 96 2.86 -5.15 -6.40
N LYS A 97 4.04 -5.06 -5.79
CA LYS A 97 4.23 -4.75 -4.37
C LYS A 97 5.22 -3.60 -4.26
N HIS A 98 4.81 -2.52 -3.60
CA HIS A 98 5.62 -1.33 -3.37
C HIS A 98 5.83 -1.12 -1.88
N ARG A 99 7.08 -0.97 -1.46
CA ARG A 99 7.44 -0.61 -0.08
C ARG A 99 7.80 0.87 -0.05
N LYS A 100 7.19 1.62 0.86
CA LYS A 100 7.38 3.08 1.02
C LYS A 100 8.86 3.44 1.02
N LEU A 101 9.24 4.38 0.15
CA LEU A 101 10.64 4.74 -0.04
C LEU A 101 11.10 5.76 0.99
N HIS A 102 10.28 6.79 1.22
CA HIS A 102 10.62 7.90 2.10
C HIS A 102 9.82 7.84 3.39
N LEU A 103 10.42 7.23 4.42
CA LEU A 103 9.80 7.15 5.74
C LEU A 103 9.63 8.54 6.37
N PHE A 104 8.51 8.77 7.06
CA PHE A 104 8.22 10.04 7.71
C PHE A 104 9.04 10.20 9.00
N GLY A 105 9.63 11.37 9.17
CA GLY A 105 10.38 11.72 10.37
C GLY A 105 10.27 13.21 10.64
N ILE A 106 9.93 13.56 11.87
CA ILE A 106 9.91 14.94 12.36
C ILE A 106 10.56 15.00 13.73
N ASP A 107 11.38 16.01 13.96
CA ASP A 107 12.07 16.24 15.22
C ASP A 107 12.05 17.74 15.51
N ILE A 108 11.07 18.17 16.30
CA ILE A 108 10.93 19.55 16.77
C ILE A 108 11.38 19.57 18.24
N PRO A 109 12.54 20.17 18.54
CA PRO A 109 13.06 20.20 19.90
C PRO A 109 12.03 20.74 20.90
N ARG A 110 11.80 19.98 21.98
CA ARG A 110 10.86 20.29 23.08
C ARG A 110 9.37 20.24 22.73
N ASP A 111 9.01 19.75 21.54
CA ASP A 111 7.61 19.65 21.11
C ASP A 111 7.26 18.20 20.72
N ILE A 112 7.64 17.79 19.51
CA ILE A 112 7.31 16.47 18.96
C ILE A 112 8.52 15.83 18.28
N THR A 113 8.79 14.58 18.64
CA THR A 113 9.72 13.70 17.92
C THR A 113 8.95 12.46 17.48
N PHE A 114 8.91 12.21 16.18
CA PHE A 114 8.31 11.02 15.57
C PHE A 114 9.20 10.53 14.44
N ARG A 115 9.50 9.23 14.41
CA ARG A 115 10.34 8.61 13.39
C ARG A 115 9.73 7.28 12.97
N GLU A 116 9.13 7.24 11.79
CA GLU A 116 8.57 6.03 11.19
C GLU A 116 9.67 4.95 11.01
N SER A 117 10.91 5.38 10.80
CA SER A 117 12.11 4.54 10.71
C SER A 117 12.45 3.75 11.99
N ASP A 118 11.88 4.09 13.13
CA ASP A 118 12.06 3.30 14.36
C ASP A 118 11.28 1.98 14.31
N THR A 119 10.30 1.88 13.40
CA THR A 119 9.43 0.71 13.23
C THR A 119 9.56 0.09 11.85
N PHE A 120 9.48 0.90 10.79
CA PHE A 120 9.52 0.43 9.41
C PHE A 120 10.92 0.56 8.79
N THR A 121 11.20 -0.34 7.86
CA THR A 121 12.34 -0.29 6.95
C THR A 121 11.91 0.36 5.64
N ALA A 122 12.76 1.22 5.08
CA ALA A 122 12.51 1.86 3.79
C ALA A 122 12.60 0.84 2.65
N GLY A 123 11.71 0.97 1.67
CA GLY A 123 11.84 0.32 0.37
C GLY A 123 13.09 0.79 -0.38
N GLN A 124 13.48 0.05 -1.40
CA GLN A 124 14.72 0.30 -2.16
C GLN A 124 14.46 0.67 -3.62
N GLU A 125 13.26 0.41 -4.13
CA GLU A 125 12.96 0.52 -5.56
C GLU A 125 11.62 1.20 -5.84
N PRO A 126 11.59 2.20 -6.75
CA PRO A 126 10.36 2.77 -7.28
C PRO A 126 9.56 1.74 -8.06
N THR A 127 8.24 1.71 -7.85
CA THR A 127 7.36 0.69 -8.43
C THR A 127 6.44 1.29 -9.47
N VAL A 128 6.49 0.72 -10.69
CA VAL A 128 5.59 1.01 -11.80
C VAL A 128 4.97 -0.32 -12.24
N VAL A 129 3.67 -0.32 -12.50
CA VAL A 129 2.92 -1.51 -12.89
C VAL A 129 1.99 -1.20 -14.05
N ASP A 130 1.97 -2.08 -15.04
CA ASP A 130 0.98 -2.05 -16.12
C ASP A 130 -0.28 -2.79 -15.67
N THR A 131 -1.43 -2.12 -15.80
CA THR A 131 -2.75 -2.65 -15.42
C THR A 131 -3.74 -2.40 -16.55
N ASP A 132 -4.92 -3.00 -16.46
CA ASP A 132 -5.97 -2.82 -17.46
C ASP A 132 -6.51 -1.38 -17.51
N VAL A 133 -6.30 -0.60 -16.43
CA VAL A 133 -6.66 0.84 -16.36
C VAL A 133 -5.49 1.77 -16.74
N GLY A 134 -4.38 1.20 -17.20
CA GLY A 134 -3.17 1.90 -17.63
C GLY A 134 -1.95 1.65 -16.74
N ARG A 135 -0.87 2.37 -17.05
CA ARG A 135 0.39 2.31 -16.30
C ARG A 135 0.31 3.18 -15.04
N ILE A 136 0.54 2.58 -13.88
CA ILE A 136 0.44 3.22 -12.56
C ILE A 136 1.79 3.20 -11.86
N GLY A 137 2.12 4.29 -11.17
CA GLY A 137 3.31 4.45 -10.34
C GLY A 137 2.87 4.67 -8.91
N ILE A 138 3.51 3.97 -7.99
CA ILE A 138 3.06 3.87 -6.60
C ILE A 138 3.98 4.69 -5.72
N GLY A 139 3.41 5.50 -4.83
CA GLY A 139 4.16 6.19 -3.78
C GLY A 139 3.24 6.39 -2.61
N ILE A 140 3.76 6.21 -1.39
CA ILE A 140 2.96 6.20 -0.17
C ILE A 140 3.20 7.48 0.61
N CYS A 141 2.14 8.27 0.78
CA CYS A 141 2.05 9.43 1.67
C CYS A 141 3.26 10.38 1.55
N HIS A 142 4.25 10.26 2.43
CA HIS A 142 5.43 11.13 2.47
C HIS A 142 6.26 11.10 1.17
N ASP A 143 6.14 10.04 0.37
CA ASP A 143 6.73 9.97 -0.98
C ASP A 143 6.31 11.14 -1.89
N ILE A 144 5.13 11.74 -1.67
CA ILE A 144 4.67 12.92 -2.45
C ILE A 144 5.57 14.15 -2.28
N ARG A 145 6.34 14.23 -1.19
CA ARG A 145 7.25 15.35 -0.90
C ARG A 145 8.56 15.28 -1.72
N PHE A 146 8.78 14.19 -2.45
CA PHE A 146 9.99 13.93 -3.23
C PHE A 146 9.64 13.97 -4.73
N PRO A 147 9.66 15.15 -5.37
CA PRO A 147 9.24 15.31 -6.76
C PRO A 147 10.06 14.47 -7.74
N GLU A 148 11.29 14.09 -7.39
CA GLU A 148 12.16 13.20 -8.16
C GLU A 148 11.48 11.85 -8.43
N LEU A 149 10.68 11.34 -7.50
CA LEU A 149 9.95 10.10 -7.67
C LEU A 149 8.87 10.23 -8.76
N ALA A 150 8.10 11.32 -8.73
CA ALA A 150 7.11 11.62 -9.77
C ALA A 150 7.78 11.86 -11.14
N MET A 151 8.92 12.54 -11.17
CA MET A 151 9.70 12.76 -12.39
C MET A 151 10.23 11.44 -12.98
N LEU A 152 10.71 10.53 -12.14
CA LEU A 152 11.15 9.20 -12.55
C LEU A 152 9.99 8.38 -13.14
N TYR A 153 8.82 8.43 -12.51
CA TYR A 153 7.64 7.74 -13.02
C TYR A 153 7.20 8.30 -14.38
N ARG A 154 7.25 9.62 -14.56
CA ARG A 154 6.99 10.25 -15.86
C ARG A 154 7.99 9.81 -16.92
N SER A 155 9.29 9.74 -16.62
CA SER A 155 10.30 9.31 -17.60
C SER A 155 10.14 7.85 -18.01
N ARG A 156 9.50 7.02 -17.17
CA ARG A 156 9.11 5.63 -17.47
C ARG A 156 7.77 5.50 -18.24
N GLY A 157 7.26 6.61 -18.78
CA GLY A 157 6.11 6.62 -19.68
C GLY A 157 4.75 6.66 -18.98
N MET A 158 4.67 7.14 -17.73
CA MET A 158 3.38 7.35 -17.07
C MET A 158 2.68 8.65 -17.51
N PRO A 159 1.39 8.59 -17.88
CA PRO A 159 0.60 9.76 -18.26
C PRO A 159 -0.07 10.50 -17.07
N TYR A 160 0.44 10.37 -15.83
CA TYR A 160 -0.10 10.86 -14.54
C TYR A 160 -1.18 9.98 -13.87
N LYS A 161 -0.87 9.44 -12.68
CA LYS A 161 -1.76 9.10 -11.55
C LYS A 161 -0.90 8.63 -10.36
N PHE A 162 -0.87 9.41 -9.29
CA PHE A 162 -0.23 9.08 -8.01
C PHE A 162 -1.34 8.57 -7.07
N SER A 163 -1.07 7.56 -6.26
CA SER A 163 -2.05 6.84 -5.44
C SER A 163 -1.35 6.29 -4.19
N PRO A 164 -1.99 6.36 -3.02
CA PRO A 164 -1.89 7.44 -2.01
C PRO A 164 -0.72 7.33 -1.06
#